data_AF-A0A7K6H1B6-F1
#
_entry.id   AF-A0A7K6H1B6-F1
#
_cell.length_a   1.000
_cell.length_b   1.000
_cell.length_c   1.000
_cell.angle_alpha   90.00
_cell.angle_beta   90.00
_cell.angle_gamma   90.00
#
_symmetry.space_group_name_H-M   'P 1'
#
loop_
_entity.id
_entity.type
_entity.pdbx_description
1 polymer ?
#
loop_
_entity_poly.entity_id
_entity_poly.type
_entity_poly.pdbx_seq_one_letter_code
_entity_poly.pdbx_strand_id
1 'polypeptide(L)'
;MSEKKISKPCNHCKNKSASAPTDSSKIHYEKFWLYRHCSSVQQRDRQAQKVGQLFSGLLAMNVVFLGSAFISSMIFNQVAITLADVWILLSILKVLCLFWIIYYLLGTSQQPHAVLYRDSHAGAIWIRGSVLLFGSCSILLNVFQIGYSTILIHCKSRVEIVFPSIGILFICTQAYFLWHHSKDCIQVQHNFTRCGLMLTIATNLLLWLLAVTNDTLHMEIEAQLRETALCTCPNTTICKVFQKGYILLYPFNTEYCLVCCSVLYVMWKNVGRRISHHHVPHTKPKFKLQGVVFGPLLGAVAVIIGACVFMMYQIQATSLEPTRQVFVIYYSYYIVLLPLMSVGAVIGTIIHALEKKELDTLKNPTRSLDVILLMGAALGQIGMSYFSIVALVATDPRDLLNSLILSYSVLLIFQNITQNVFVIDGLHRRRTPPGKEEDTKEEQNRETYSQRRVSVLELGQEIRKASLSYIHTYSHLSWRRRVLREISFFLVLCNIILWVMPTFGAHPVFENGIERSFYGYSTWFVIVNFGLPLGVFYRMHSVGGLLEVYVTA
;
A
#
# COMPACT_ATOMS: atom_id res chain seq x y z
N MET A 1 -60.47 13.80 8.82
CA MET A 1 -59.91 14.91 8.03
C MET A 1 -58.69 15.43 8.78
N SER A 2 -57.48 15.04 8.36
CA SER A 2 -56.23 15.34 9.07
C SER A 2 -55.18 15.83 8.07
N GLU A 3 -54.67 17.03 8.30
CA GLU A 3 -53.66 17.72 7.49
C GLU A 3 -52.29 17.02 7.52
N LYS A 4 -51.55 17.10 6.41
CA LYS A 4 -50.10 16.88 6.39
C LYS A 4 -49.37 18.06 5.75
N LYS A 5 -48.60 18.74 6.59
CA LYS A 5 -47.69 19.86 6.31
C LYS A 5 -46.62 19.49 5.28
N ILE A 6 -46.47 20.37 4.28
CA ILE A 6 -45.37 20.40 3.31
C ILE A 6 -44.19 21.18 3.93
N SER A 7 -43.02 20.55 4.01
CA SER A 7 -41.76 21.18 4.44
C SER A 7 -41.14 22.02 3.31
N LYS A 8 -40.97 23.33 3.53
CA LYS A 8 -40.26 24.24 2.62
C LYS A 8 -38.72 24.22 2.86
N PRO A 9 -37.88 24.38 1.83
CA PRO A 9 -36.43 24.43 1.98
C PRO A 9 -35.92 25.81 2.44
N CYS A 10 -34.86 25.81 3.26
CA CYS A 10 -34.29 27.00 3.90
C CYS A 10 -33.19 27.62 3.02
N ASN A 11 -33.50 28.73 2.33
CA ASN A 11 -32.57 29.51 1.51
C ASN A 11 -32.04 30.74 2.28
N HIS A 12 -31.18 30.55 3.28
CA HIS A 12 -30.50 31.70 3.90
C HIS A 12 -29.12 31.34 4.47
N CYS A 13 -28.16 31.11 3.56
CA CYS A 13 -26.73 31.08 3.87
C CYS A 13 -25.92 31.71 2.71
N LYS A 14 -26.25 32.95 2.33
CA LYS A 14 -25.37 33.78 1.51
C LYS A 14 -25.26 35.18 2.13
N ASN A 15 -24.01 35.56 2.38
CA ASN A 15 -23.51 36.90 2.73
C ASN A 15 -23.76 37.41 4.15
N LYS A 16 -22.67 37.64 4.91
CA LYS A 16 -22.11 39.00 5.05
C LYS A 16 -20.85 39.06 5.92
N SER A 17 -19.89 39.82 5.40
CA SER A 17 -18.85 40.56 6.10
C SER A 17 -19.44 41.84 6.76
N ALA A 18 -18.64 42.38 7.69
CA ALA A 18 -18.65 43.74 8.25
C ALA A 18 -19.39 44.01 9.58
N SER A 19 -18.54 44.36 10.57
CA SER A 19 -18.66 45.38 11.64
C SER A 19 -19.88 45.41 12.56
N ALA A 20 -19.60 45.23 13.86
CA ALA A 20 -20.44 45.68 14.98
C ALA A 20 -20.43 47.23 15.09
N PRO A 21 -21.47 47.83 15.70
CA PRO A 21 -21.34 48.15 17.12
C PRO A 21 -22.58 47.81 17.97
N THR A 22 -22.33 47.85 19.27
CA THR A 22 -23.17 47.53 20.43
C THR A 22 -24.26 48.57 20.68
N ASP A 23 -25.52 48.12 20.81
CA ASP A 23 -26.30 48.43 22.01
C ASP A 23 -27.54 47.53 22.21
N SER A 24 -27.96 47.45 23.47
CA SER A 24 -28.86 46.46 24.08
C SER A 24 -30.32 46.44 23.57
N SER A 25 -30.87 45.24 23.34
CA SER A 25 -31.97 44.65 24.13
C SER A 25 -32.61 43.42 23.46
N LYS A 26 -32.66 42.32 24.25
CA LYS A 26 -33.38 41.05 24.13
C LYS A 26 -34.32 40.84 22.93
N ILE A 27 -34.01 39.85 22.08
CA ILE A 27 -34.86 38.66 21.82
C ILE A 27 -33.95 37.46 21.52
N HIS A 28 -33.78 36.56 22.47
CA HIS A 28 -32.96 35.34 22.35
C HIS A 28 -33.83 34.10 22.58
N TYR A 29 -34.64 33.71 21.59
CA TYR A 29 -35.37 32.43 21.64
C TYR A 29 -35.34 31.61 20.34
N GLU A 30 -35.20 32.22 19.16
CA GLU A 30 -35.21 31.45 17.89
C GLU A 30 -33.85 30.88 17.49
N LYS A 31 -32.74 31.55 17.80
CA LYS A 31 -31.38 31.07 17.47
C LYS A 31 -31.02 29.79 18.23
N PHE A 32 -31.48 29.63 19.47
CA PHE A 32 -31.18 28.45 20.27
C PHE A 32 -31.98 27.23 19.82
N TRP A 33 -33.25 27.39 19.41
CA TRP A 33 -34.06 26.28 18.92
C TRP A 33 -33.58 25.78 17.55
N LEU A 34 -33.27 26.67 16.60
CA LEU A 34 -32.72 26.28 15.30
C LEU A 34 -31.32 25.68 15.42
N TYR A 35 -30.46 26.22 16.28
CA TYR A 35 -29.14 25.64 16.57
C TYR A 35 -29.25 24.29 17.29
N ARG A 36 -30.17 24.16 18.26
CA ARG A 36 -30.43 22.91 18.99
C ARG A 36 -31.05 21.86 18.07
N HIS A 37 -31.95 22.25 17.17
CA HIS A 37 -32.57 21.34 16.21
C HIS A 37 -31.57 20.91 15.13
N CYS A 38 -30.76 21.82 14.58
CA CYS A 38 -29.62 21.49 13.72
C CYS A 38 -28.60 20.59 14.44
N SER A 39 -28.30 20.84 15.72
CA SER A 39 -27.41 19.98 16.50
C SER A 39 -28.02 18.59 16.72
N SER A 40 -29.34 18.49 16.94
CA SER A 40 -30.05 17.23 17.13
C SER A 40 -30.14 16.42 15.83
N VAL A 41 -30.30 17.08 14.68
CA VAL A 41 -30.31 16.46 13.35
C VAL A 41 -28.89 16.01 13.00
N GLN A 42 -27.88 16.84 13.22
CA GLN A 42 -26.47 16.48 13.05
C GLN A 42 -26.07 15.30 13.97
N GLN A 43 -26.59 15.25 15.19
CA GLN A 43 -26.33 14.18 16.15
C GLN A 43 -27.06 12.89 15.78
N ARG A 44 -28.31 12.96 15.30
CA ARG A 44 -29.03 11.82 14.72
C ARG A 44 -28.37 11.29 13.45
N ASP A 45 -27.90 12.17 12.56
CA ASP A 45 -27.15 11.79 11.35
C ASP A 45 -25.84 11.08 11.72
N ARG A 46 -25.09 11.60 12.69
CA ARG A 46 -23.89 10.92 13.22
C ARG A 46 -24.21 9.57 13.85
N GLN A 47 -25.34 9.44 14.54
CA GLN A 47 -25.74 8.19 15.16
C GLN A 47 -26.16 7.15 14.11
N ALA A 48 -26.97 7.55 13.13
CA ALA A 48 -27.31 6.72 11.97
C ALA A 48 -26.06 6.31 11.17
N GLN A 49 -25.09 7.22 11.04
CA GLN A 49 -23.79 6.94 10.43
C GLN A 49 -23.04 5.83 11.17
N LYS A 50 -22.93 5.94 12.50
CA LYS A 50 -22.27 4.94 13.35
C LYS A 50 -23.00 3.58 13.32
N VAL A 51 -24.33 3.58 13.31
CA VAL A 51 -25.13 2.36 13.22
C VAL A 51 -24.93 1.66 11.88
N GLY A 52 -25.00 2.40 10.76
CA GLY A 52 -24.71 1.84 9.43
C GLY A 52 -23.27 1.34 9.30
N GLN A 53 -22.32 2.02 9.95
CA GLN A 53 -20.93 1.57 10.04
C GLN A 53 -20.82 0.23 10.78
N LEU A 54 -21.44 0.12 11.96
CA LEU A 54 -21.45 -1.09 12.77
C LEU A 54 -22.11 -2.27 12.04
N PHE A 55 -23.26 -2.05 11.41
CA PHE A 55 -23.96 -3.10 10.64
C PHE A 55 -23.11 -3.63 9.48
N SER A 56 -22.52 -2.73 8.68
CA SER A 56 -21.64 -3.16 7.57
C SER A 56 -20.39 -3.90 8.06
N GLY A 57 -19.85 -3.52 9.23
CA GLY A 57 -18.72 -4.21 9.84
C GLY A 57 -19.08 -5.60 10.36
N LEU A 58 -20.25 -5.75 11.01
CA LEU A 58 -20.76 -7.05 11.44
C LEU A 58 -21.02 -7.99 10.26
N LEU A 59 -21.59 -7.49 9.16
CA LEU A 59 -21.75 -8.26 7.93
C LEU A 59 -20.41 -8.79 7.42
N ALA A 60 -19.41 -7.91 7.26
CA ALA A 60 -18.09 -8.33 6.81
C ALA A 60 -17.42 -9.34 7.75
N MET A 61 -17.51 -9.14 9.07
CA MET A 61 -16.94 -10.09 10.03
C MET A 61 -17.57 -11.48 9.91
N ASN A 62 -18.90 -11.58 9.75
CA ASN A 62 -19.55 -12.87 9.55
C ASN A 62 -19.10 -13.54 8.24
N VAL A 63 -18.98 -12.79 7.14
CA VAL A 63 -18.46 -13.32 5.87
C VAL A 63 -17.02 -13.80 6.02
N VAL A 64 -16.16 -13.03 6.68
CA VAL A 64 -14.76 -13.42 6.93
C VAL A 64 -14.68 -14.67 7.82
N PHE A 65 -15.45 -14.74 8.90
CA PHE A 65 -15.44 -15.93 9.77
C PHE A 65 -15.95 -17.17 9.05
N LEU A 66 -17.04 -17.06 8.29
CA LEU A 66 -17.56 -18.15 7.49
C LEU A 66 -16.51 -18.63 6.48
N GLY A 67 -15.96 -17.73 5.67
CA GLY A 67 -14.95 -18.08 4.67
C GLY A 67 -13.66 -18.64 5.29
N SER A 68 -13.23 -18.10 6.43
CA SER A 68 -12.05 -18.60 7.16
C SER A 68 -12.29 -20.00 7.73
N ALA A 69 -13.51 -20.31 8.17
CA ALA A 69 -13.88 -21.65 8.62
C ALA A 69 -13.83 -22.67 7.47
N PHE A 70 -14.30 -22.29 6.28
CA PHE A 70 -14.18 -23.12 5.07
C PHE A 70 -12.71 -23.36 4.69
N ILE A 71 -11.88 -22.30 4.65
CA ILE A 71 -10.45 -22.41 4.33
C ILE A 71 -9.71 -23.25 5.38
N SER A 72 -9.97 -23.03 6.66
CA SER A 72 -9.35 -23.82 7.73
C SER A 72 -9.76 -25.29 7.67
N SER A 73 -11.03 -25.57 7.36
CA SER A 73 -11.51 -26.94 7.21
C SER A 73 -10.87 -27.65 6.01
N MET A 74 -10.65 -26.94 4.91
CA MET A 74 -9.90 -27.47 3.77
C MET A 74 -8.46 -27.85 4.15
N ILE A 75 -7.80 -27.08 5.02
CA ILE A 75 -6.42 -27.35 5.46
C ILE A 75 -6.37 -28.57 6.40
N PHE A 76 -7.25 -28.61 7.41
CA PHE A 76 -7.19 -29.62 8.47
C PHE A 76 -8.01 -30.88 8.21
N ASN A 77 -9.02 -30.81 7.34
CA ASN A 77 -9.93 -31.92 7.04
C ASN A 77 -10.24 -32.00 5.54
N GLN A 78 -9.24 -32.46 4.78
CA GLN A 78 -9.29 -32.57 3.31
C GLN A 78 -10.38 -33.54 2.79
N VAL A 79 -10.99 -34.34 3.67
CA VAL A 79 -12.03 -35.32 3.28
C VAL A 79 -13.42 -34.71 3.25
N ALA A 80 -13.72 -33.78 4.15
CA ALA A 80 -15.07 -33.24 4.29
C ALA A 80 -15.32 -31.98 3.44
N ILE A 81 -14.30 -31.14 3.26
CA ILE A 81 -14.40 -29.89 2.48
C ILE A 81 -13.25 -29.87 1.49
N THR A 82 -13.60 -29.81 0.20
CA THR A 82 -12.63 -29.81 -0.90
C THR A 82 -12.24 -28.38 -1.27
N LEU A 83 -11.09 -28.22 -1.95
CA LEU A 83 -10.66 -26.93 -2.51
C LEU A 83 -11.69 -26.35 -3.50
N ALA A 84 -12.44 -27.22 -4.20
CA ALA A 84 -13.50 -26.80 -5.12
C ALA A 84 -14.65 -26.08 -4.39
N ASP A 85 -15.03 -26.53 -3.19
CA ASP A 85 -16.08 -25.89 -2.39
C ASP A 85 -15.69 -24.46 -1.98
N VAL A 86 -14.43 -24.28 -1.58
CA VAL A 86 -13.86 -22.97 -1.26
C VAL A 86 -13.85 -22.06 -2.50
N TRP A 87 -13.47 -22.58 -3.67
CA TRP A 87 -13.51 -21.83 -4.93
C TRP A 87 -14.94 -21.43 -5.33
N ILE A 88 -15.94 -22.28 -5.12
CA ILE A 88 -17.34 -21.96 -5.39
C ILE A 88 -17.78 -20.80 -4.47
N LEU A 89 -17.54 -20.91 -3.16
CA LEU A 89 -17.86 -19.85 -2.20
C LEU A 89 -17.23 -18.51 -2.60
N LEU A 90 -15.93 -18.50 -2.88
CA LEU A 90 -15.21 -17.29 -3.27
C LEU A 90 -15.66 -16.75 -4.64
N SER A 91 -16.07 -17.62 -5.57
CA SER A 91 -16.65 -17.19 -6.85
C SER A 91 -17.98 -16.48 -6.66
N ILE A 92 -18.86 -17.00 -5.79
CA ILE A 92 -20.12 -16.35 -5.44
C ILE A 92 -19.85 -14.98 -4.83
N LEU A 93 -18.90 -14.87 -3.89
CA LEU A 93 -18.52 -13.59 -3.28
C LEU A 93 -17.98 -12.59 -4.32
N LYS A 94 -17.11 -13.01 -5.25
CA LYS A 94 -16.63 -12.17 -6.36
C LYS A 94 -17.78 -11.65 -7.23
N VAL A 95 -18.74 -12.51 -7.58
CA VAL A 95 -19.90 -12.12 -8.40
C VAL A 95 -20.79 -11.12 -7.68
N LEU A 96 -21.03 -11.29 -6.37
CA LEU A 96 -21.77 -10.33 -5.56
C LEU A 96 -21.06 -8.97 -5.49
N CYS A 97 -19.74 -8.97 -5.34
CA CYS A 97 -18.94 -7.75 -5.39
C CYS A 97 -18.99 -7.08 -6.77
N LEU A 98 -18.87 -7.85 -7.86
CA LEU A 98 -18.98 -7.36 -9.23
C LEU A 98 -20.32 -6.67 -9.47
N PHE A 99 -21.42 -7.31 -9.07
CA PHE A 99 -22.75 -6.74 -9.18
C PHE A 99 -22.85 -5.40 -8.44
N TRP A 100 -22.32 -5.32 -7.22
CA TRP A 100 -22.30 -4.08 -6.45
C TRP A 100 -21.43 -2.99 -7.10
N ILE A 101 -20.23 -3.30 -7.57
CA ILE A 101 -19.34 -2.33 -8.20
C ILE A 101 -19.98 -1.78 -9.48
N ILE A 102 -20.56 -2.65 -10.31
CA ILE A 102 -21.26 -2.25 -11.55
C ILE A 102 -22.46 -1.35 -11.21
N TYR A 103 -23.26 -1.71 -10.22
CA TYR A 103 -24.36 -0.87 -9.75
C TYR A 103 -23.88 0.51 -9.28
N TYR A 104 -22.78 0.56 -8.53
CA TYR A 104 -22.19 1.82 -8.08
C TYR A 104 -21.75 2.68 -9.27
N LEU A 105 -21.06 2.09 -10.24
CA LEU A 105 -20.54 2.79 -11.42
C LEU A 105 -21.68 3.32 -12.30
N LEU A 106 -22.69 2.50 -12.60
CA LEU A 106 -23.77 2.86 -13.53
C LEU A 106 -24.87 3.70 -12.86
N GLY A 107 -25.12 3.49 -11.57
CA GLY A 107 -26.22 4.12 -10.85
C GLY A 107 -25.75 5.20 -9.88
N THR A 108 -25.10 4.79 -8.79
CA THR A 108 -24.78 5.69 -7.67
C THR A 108 -23.86 6.85 -8.07
N SER A 109 -22.85 6.58 -8.91
CA SER A 109 -21.85 7.59 -9.30
C SER A 109 -22.41 8.66 -10.24
N GLN A 110 -23.46 8.33 -11.00
CA GLN A 110 -24.11 9.22 -11.96
C GLN A 110 -25.12 10.18 -11.31
N GLN A 111 -25.46 9.98 -10.03
CA GLN A 111 -26.42 10.86 -9.36
C GLN A 111 -25.80 12.23 -9.03
N PRO A 112 -26.56 13.33 -9.22
CA PRO A 112 -26.08 14.67 -8.86
C PRO A 112 -25.80 14.73 -7.35
N HIS A 113 -24.66 15.34 -7.00
CA HIS A 113 -24.14 15.42 -5.63
C HIS A 113 -23.75 14.08 -4.96
N ALA A 114 -23.62 12.98 -5.71
CA ALA A 114 -23.13 11.71 -5.17
C ALA A 114 -21.73 11.81 -4.54
N VAL A 115 -20.85 12.58 -5.18
CA VAL A 115 -19.49 12.88 -4.71
C VAL A 115 -19.36 14.39 -4.52
N LEU A 116 -19.59 14.84 -3.28
CA LEU A 116 -19.52 16.26 -2.96
C LEU A 116 -18.10 16.73 -2.62
N TYR A 117 -17.28 15.83 -2.06
CA TYR A 117 -15.92 16.12 -1.62
C TYR A 117 -14.95 15.05 -2.11
N ARG A 118 -13.70 15.45 -2.32
CA ARG A 118 -12.58 14.53 -2.54
C ARG A 118 -11.55 14.71 -1.46
N ASP A 119 -11.16 13.62 -0.82
CA ASP A 119 -10.10 13.62 0.17
C ASP A 119 -8.74 13.73 -0.53
N SER A 120 -8.01 14.81 -0.26
CA SER A 120 -6.69 15.06 -0.87
C SER A 120 -5.61 14.13 -0.34
N HIS A 121 -5.77 13.58 0.87
CA HIS A 121 -4.86 12.62 1.48
C HIS A 121 -5.20 11.16 1.09
N ALA A 122 -6.45 10.88 0.66
CA ALA A 122 -6.82 9.56 0.18
C ALA A 122 -6.33 9.33 -1.26
N GLY A 123 -5.94 8.09 -1.58
CA GLY A 123 -5.62 7.69 -2.96
C GLY A 123 -4.44 8.47 -3.55
N ALA A 124 -3.33 8.53 -2.82
CA ALA A 124 -2.07 9.07 -3.33
C ALA A 124 -1.68 8.39 -4.65
N ILE A 125 -0.93 9.10 -5.50
CA ILE A 125 -0.69 8.67 -6.87
C ILE A 125 0.07 7.34 -6.92
N TRP A 126 0.98 7.11 -5.97
CA TRP A 126 1.71 5.85 -5.84
C TRP A 126 0.79 4.69 -5.48
N ILE A 127 -0.16 4.86 -4.55
CA ILE A 127 -1.12 3.82 -4.17
C ILE A 127 -1.98 3.39 -5.37
N ARG A 128 -2.45 4.36 -6.15
CA ARG A 128 -3.21 4.09 -7.38
C ARG A 128 -2.37 3.38 -8.44
N GLY A 129 -1.11 3.79 -8.60
CA GLY A 129 -0.14 3.12 -9.47
C GLY A 129 0.08 1.65 -9.06
N SER A 130 0.21 1.38 -7.77
CA SER A 130 0.37 0.03 -7.24
C SER A 130 -0.85 -0.86 -7.48
N VAL A 131 -2.08 -0.33 -7.35
CA VAL A 131 -3.30 -1.08 -7.69
C VAL A 131 -3.28 -1.54 -9.15
N LEU A 132 -2.83 -0.68 -10.09
CA LEU A 132 -2.71 -1.06 -11.49
C LEU A 132 -1.58 -2.06 -11.72
N LEU A 133 -0.38 -1.82 -11.16
CA LEU A 133 0.77 -2.70 -11.30
C LEU A 133 0.47 -4.11 -10.81
N PHE A 134 0.05 -4.25 -9.55
CA PHE A 134 -0.28 -5.54 -8.96
C PHE A 134 -1.51 -6.16 -9.62
N GLY A 135 -2.50 -5.35 -10.01
CA GLY A 135 -3.70 -5.82 -10.73
C GLY A 135 -3.36 -6.43 -12.08
N SER A 136 -2.51 -5.77 -12.88
CA SER A 136 -2.06 -6.29 -14.18
C SER A 136 -1.27 -7.58 -14.05
N CYS A 137 -0.32 -7.67 -13.10
CA CYS A 137 0.42 -8.90 -12.83
C CYS A 137 -0.49 -10.03 -12.32
N SER A 138 -1.51 -9.71 -11.52
CA SER A 138 -2.51 -10.68 -11.04
C SER A 138 -3.40 -11.20 -12.17
N ILE A 139 -3.76 -10.36 -13.14
CA ILE A 139 -4.47 -10.82 -14.35
C ILE A 139 -3.58 -11.81 -15.11
N LEU A 140 -2.30 -11.48 -15.32
CA LEU A 140 -1.35 -12.35 -15.99
C LEU A 140 -1.15 -13.69 -15.25
N LEU A 141 -1.10 -13.67 -13.92
CA LEU A 141 -1.08 -14.87 -13.08
C LEU A 141 -2.29 -15.77 -13.34
N ASN A 142 -3.50 -15.20 -13.38
CA ASN A 142 -4.72 -15.97 -13.68
C ASN A 142 -4.70 -16.52 -15.11
N VAL A 143 -4.13 -15.79 -16.08
CA VAL A 143 -3.95 -16.29 -17.45
C VAL A 143 -2.99 -17.48 -17.49
N PHE A 144 -1.87 -17.42 -16.77
CA PHE A 144 -0.95 -18.56 -16.65
C PHE A 144 -1.59 -19.75 -15.95
N GLN A 145 -2.40 -19.52 -14.93
CA GLN A 145 -3.17 -20.57 -14.27
C GLN A 145 -4.16 -21.25 -15.24
N ILE A 146 -4.91 -20.47 -16.03
CA ILE A 146 -5.82 -21.00 -17.06
C ILE A 146 -5.03 -21.78 -18.12
N GLY A 147 -3.90 -21.24 -18.59
CA GLY A 147 -3.03 -21.90 -19.56
C GLY A 147 -2.52 -23.25 -19.05
N TYR A 148 -2.03 -23.30 -17.81
CA TYR A 148 -1.59 -24.53 -17.15
C TYR A 148 -2.72 -25.56 -17.04
N SER A 149 -3.89 -25.16 -16.53
CA SER A 149 -5.05 -26.05 -16.38
C SER A 149 -5.62 -26.52 -17.73
N THR A 150 -5.51 -25.71 -18.79
CA THR A 150 -5.99 -26.06 -20.13
C THR A 150 -5.08 -27.10 -20.79
N ILE A 151 -3.76 -27.00 -20.62
CA ILE A 151 -2.83 -28.04 -21.12
C ILE A 151 -3.09 -29.37 -20.41
N LEU A 152 -3.46 -29.34 -19.13
CA LEU A 152 -3.73 -30.51 -18.30
C LEU A 152 -5.23 -30.84 -18.20
N ILE A 153 -6.03 -30.50 -19.22
CA ILE A 153 -7.50 -30.63 -19.18
C ILE A 153 -8.00 -32.05 -18.90
N HIS A 154 -7.23 -33.08 -19.24
CA HIS A 154 -7.57 -34.48 -18.95
C HIS A 154 -7.40 -34.87 -17.48
N CYS A 155 -6.61 -34.09 -16.73
CA CYS A 155 -6.29 -34.33 -15.32
C CYS A 155 -7.00 -33.37 -14.36
N LYS A 156 -7.59 -32.28 -14.88
CA LYS A 156 -8.02 -31.12 -14.10
C LYS A 156 -9.53 -30.94 -14.16
N SER A 157 -10.12 -30.41 -13.09
CA SER A 157 -11.56 -30.13 -13.05
C SER A 157 -11.91 -28.86 -13.82
N ARG A 158 -13.11 -28.80 -14.42
CA ARG A 158 -13.61 -27.57 -15.10
C ARG A 158 -13.70 -26.37 -14.16
N VAL A 159 -13.87 -26.58 -12.86
CA VAL A 159 -13.91 -25.52 -11.84
C VAL A 159 -12.59 -24.73 -11.79
N GLU A 160 -11.46 -25.38 -12.10
CA GLU A 160 -10.12 -24.77 -12.13
C GLU A 160 -9.93 -23.74 -13.23
N ILE A 161 -10.77 -23.76 -14.26
CA ILE A 161 -10.77 -22.77 -15.36
C ILE A 161 -11.76 -21.65 -15.04
N VAL A 162 -12.92 -21.98 -14.49
CA VAL A 162 -13.98 -21.01 -14.18
C VAL A 162 -13.56 -20.05 -13.07
N PHE A 163 -12.94 -20.55 -12.00
CA PHE A 163 -12.50 -19.73 -10.86
C PHE A 163 -11.54 -18.58 -11.25
N PRO A 164 -10.42 -18.81 -11.98
CA PRO A 164 -9.54 -17.74 -12.43
C PRO A 164 -10.20 -16.84 -13.48
N SER A 165 -11.11 -17.35 -14.32
CA SER A 165 -11.84 -16.54 -15.30
C SER A 165 -12.72 -15.47 -14.62
N ILE A 166 -13.48 -15.85 -13.58
CA ILE A 166 -14.22 -14.90 -12.74
C ILE A 166 -13.25 -13.96 -12.00
N GLY A 167 -12.08 -14.47 -11.60
CA GLY A 167 -11.00 -13.69 -11.01
C GLY A 167 -10.53 -12.54 -11.90
N ILE A 168 -10.29 -12.78 -13.19
CA ILE A 168 -9.89 -11.73 -14.15
C ILE A 168 -10.94 -10.62 -14.23
N LEU A 169 -12.22 -10.98 -14.38
CA LEU A 169 -13.31 -9.99 -14.44
C LEU A 169 -13.37 -9.15 -13.16
N PHE A 170 -13.29 -9.80 -12.00
CA PHE A 170 -13.27 -9.14 -10.70
C PHE A 170 -12.11 -8.15 -10.56
N ILE A 171 -10.88 -8.57 -10.86
CA ILE A 171 -9.68 -7.72 -10.76
C ILE A 171 -9.77 -6.53 -11.71
N CYS A 172 -10.19 -6.74 -12.97
CA CYS A 172 -10.35 -5.67 -13.95
C CYS A 172 -11.34 -4.60 -13.47
N THR A 173 -12.55 -5.01 -13.07
CA THR A 173 -13.60 -4.09 -12.62
C THR A 173 -13.24 -3.39 -11.31
N GLN A 174 -12.62 -4.11 -10.36
CA GLN A 174 -12.17 -3.53 -9.08
C GLN A 174 -11.02 -2.53 -9.29
N ALA A 175 -10.02 -2.86 -10.12
CA ALA A 175 -8.91 -1.94 -10.42
C ALA A 175 -9.41 -0.65 -11.06
N TYR A 176 -10.35 -0.75 -12.02
CA TYR A 176 -11.00 0.42 -12.62
C TYR A 176 -11.73 1.28 -11.58
N PHE A 177 -12.53 0.65 -10.73
CA PHE A 177 -13.26 1.34 -9.66
C PHE A 177 -12.32 2.09 -8.71
N LEU A 178 -11.27 1.43 -8.21
CA LEU A 178 -10.31 2.03 -7.28
C LEU A 178 -9.47 3.14 -7.91
N TRP A 179 -9.10 3.00 -9.19
CA TRP A 179 -8.34 4.01 -9.91
C TRP A 179 -9.09 5.36 -9.97
N HIS A 180 -10.35 5.32 -10.38
CA HIS A 180 -11.17 6.52 -10.57
C HIS A 180 -11.77 7.04 -9.26
N HIS A 181 -12.31 6.16 -8.41
CA HIS A 181 -13.19 6.55 -7.30
C HIS A 181 -12.54 6.49 -5.91
N SER A 182 -11.25 6.15 -5.78
CA SER A 182 -10.56 6.07 -4.48
C SER A 182 -10.54 7.35 -3.63
N LYS A 183 -10.82 8.51 -4.23
CA LYS A 183 -10.85 9.81 -3.54
C LYS A 183 -12.25 10.26 -3.14
N ASP A 184 -13.28 9.58 -3.61
CA ASP A 184 -14.64 10.08 -3.56
C ASP A 184 -15.23 9.94 -2.14
N CYS A 185 -15.71 11.05 -1.57
CA CYS A 185 -16.48 11.03 -0.32
C CYS A 185 -17.97 10.90 -0.64
N ILE A 186 -18.45 9.65 -0.67
CA ILE A 186 -19.79 9.28 -1.13
C ILE A 186 -20.85 9.79 -0.13
N GLN A 187 -21.82 10.56 -0.61
CA GLN A 187 -22.92 11.16 0.20
C GLN A 187 -24.30 10.54 -0.08
N VAL A 188 -24.40 9.63 -1.05
CA VAL A 188 -25.65 9.01 -1.48
C VAL A 188 -25.65 7.53 -1.08
N GLN A 189 -26.80 7.01 -0.64
CA GLN A 189 -27.00 5.59 -0.28
C GLN A 189 -25.94 5.00 0.68
N HIS A 190 -25.63 5.71 1.78
CA HIS A 190 -24.55 5.35 2.71
C HIS A 190 -24.54 3.88 3.14
N ASN A 191 -25.69 3.31 3.49
CA ASN A 191 -25.76 1.95 4.02
C ASN A 191 -25.42 0.90 2.95
N PHE A 192 -25.96 1.06 1.73
CA PHE A 192 -25.70 0.14 0.63
C PHE A 192 -24.23 0.20 0.18
N THR A 193 -23.68 1.41 0.03
CA THR A 193 -22.26 1.61 -0.30
C THR A 193 -21.36 1.03 0.79
N ARG A 194 -21.68 1.23 2.07
CA ARG A 194 -20.89 0.65 3.17
C ARG A 194 -20.88 -0.87 3.15
N CYS A 195 -22.04 -1.49 2.95
CA CYS A 195 -22.14 -2.95 2.87
C CYS A 195 -21.34 -3.50 1.69
N GLY A 196 -21.43 -2.89 0.50
CA GLY A 196 -20.68 -3.37 -0.66
C GLY A 196 -19.16 -3.14 -0.56
N LEU A 197 -18.71 -2.02 0.01
CA LEU A 197 -17.29 -1.81 0.32
C LEU A 197 -16.79 -2.85 1.33
N MET A 198 -17.55 -3.10 2.39
CA MET A 198 -17.18 -4.08 3.42
C MET A 198 -17.21 -5.53 2.91
N LEU A 199 -18.18 -5.89 2.07
CA LEU A 199 -18.21 -7.17 1.37
C LEU A 199 -16.97 -7.33 0.47
N THR A 200 -16.60 -6.28 -0.26
CA THR A 200 -15.40 -6.31 -1.11
C THR A 200 -14.12 -6.44 -0.29
N ILE A 201 -14.02 -5.78 0.88
CA ILE A 201 -12.91 -5.98 1.82
C ILE A 201 -12.87 -7.43 2.31
N ALA A 202 -14.01 -7.98 2.74
CA ALA A 202 -14.11 -9.37 3.21
C ALA A 202 -13.67 -10.36 2.12
N THR A 203 -14.12 -10.17 0.88
CA THR A 203 -13.73 -11.00 -0.26
C THR A 203 -12.22 -10.92 -0.53
N ASN A 204 -11.62 -9.73 -0.54
CA ASN A 204 -10.17 -9.58 -0.74
C ASN A 204 -9.36 -10.21 0.42
N LEU A 205 -9.83 -10.08 1.68
CA LEU A 205 -9.19 -10.73 2.82
C LEU A 205 -9.25 -12.26 2.74
N LEU A 206 -10.38 -12.82 2.31
CA LEU A 206 -10.52 -14.26 2.13
C LEU A 206 -9.70 -14.79 0.94
N LEU A 207 -9.61 -14.03 -0.15
CA LEU A 207 -8.73 -14.36 -1.28
C LEU A 207 -7.26 -14.33 -0.88
N TRP A 208 -6.88 -13.34 -0.08
CA TRP A 208 -5.55 -13.26 0.51
C TRP A 208 -5.28 -14.44 1.44
N LEU A 209 -6.21 -14.76 2.36
CA LEU A 209 -6.07 -15.89 3.27
C LEU A 209 -5.95 -17.22 2.53
N LEU A 210 -6.75 -17.44 1.48
CA LEU A 210 -6.64 -18.62 0.64
C LEU A 210 -5.26 -18.68 -0.04
N ALA A 211 -4.78 -17.57 -0.61
CA ALA A 211 -3.45 -17.53 -1.22
C ALA A 211 -2.34 -17.79 -0.20
N VAL A 212 -2.42 -17.22 1.01
CA VAL A 212 -1.40 -17.48 2.05
C VAL A 212 -1.35 -18.94 2.47
N THR A 213 -2.50 -19.61 2.48
CA THR A 213 -2.63 -20.97 3.05
C THR A 213 -2.57 -22.09 2.02
N ASN A 214 -2.90 -21.81 0.75
CA ASN A 214 -3.04 -22.83 -0.27
C ASN A 214 -1.71 -23.12 -0.99
N ASP A 215 -1.04 -24.16 -0.52
CA ASP A 215 0.23 -24.65 -1.07
C ASP A 215 0.06 -25.75 -2.13
N THR A 216 -1.17 -26.23 -2.35
CA THR A 216 -1.50 -27.37 -3.23
C THR A 216 -0.94 -27.24 -4.65
N LEU A 217 -1.18 -26.10 -5.32
CA LEU A 217 -0.72 -25.89 -6.68
C LEU A 217 0.80 -25.70 -6.77
N HIS A 218 1.43 -25.12 -5.75
CA HIS A 218 2.89 -25.02 -5.69
C HIS A 218 3.53 -26.40 -5.55
N MET A 219 3.01 -27.23 -4.64
CA MET A 219 3.46 -28.61 -4.45
C MET A 219 3.27 -29.46 -5.70
N GLU A 220 2.14 -29.30 -6.38
CA GLU A 220 1.88 -29.98 -7.65
C GLU A 220 2.93 -29.60 -8.70
N ILE A 221 3.20 -28.30 -8.88
CA ILE A 221 4.21 -27.84 -9.84
C ILE A 221 5.62 -28.32 -9.46
N GLU A 222 6.00 -28.26 -8.17
CA GLU A 222 7.30 -28.80 -7.70
C GLU A 222 7.43 -30.31 -7.98
N ALA A 223 6.38 -31.09 -7.72
CA ALA A 223 6.37 -32.54 -7.98
C ALA A 223 6.47 -32.87 -9.48
N GLN A 224 5.86 -32.05 -10.34
CA GLN A 224 5.96 -32.17 -11.79
C GLN A 224 7.38 -31.87 -12.29
N LEU A 225 8.00 -30.82 -11.74
CA LEU A 225 9.38 -30.44 -12.07
C LEU A 225 10.40 -31.52 -11.64
N ARG A 226 10.08 -32.33 -10.63
CA ARG A 226 10.88 -33.47 -10.17
C ARG A 226 10.50 -34.81 -10.81
N GLU A 227 9.58 -34.81 -11.78
CA GLU A 227 9.09 -36.01 -12.49
C GLU A 227 8.46 -37.08 -11.56
N THR A 228 7.98 -36.69 -10.38
CA THR A 228 7.40 -37.61 -9.38
C THR A 228 5.87 -37.62 -9.37
N ALA A 229 5.22 -36.89 -10.28
CA ALA A 229 3.78 -36.65 -10.23
C ALA A 229 2.98 -37.54 -11.19
N LEU A 230 1.74 -37.88 -10.80
CA LEU A 230 0.85 -38.80 -11.52
C LEU A 230 0.39 -38.28 -12.89
N CYS A 231 0.25 -36.97 -13.04
CA CYS A 231 -0.27 -36.32 -14.25
C CYS A 231 0.82 -35.49 -14.95
N THR A 232 1.69 -36.11 -15.73
CA THR A 232 2.86 -35.42 -16.31
C THR A 232 2.48 -34.34 -17.32
N CYS A 233 3.08 -33.17 -17.19
CA CYS A 233 2.94 -32.17 -18.23
C CYS A 233 3.65 -32.61 -19.52
N PRO A 234 3.06 -32.40 -20.71
CA PRO A 234 3.76 -32.64 -21.97
C PRO A 234 5.07 -31.85 -21.98
N ASN A 235 6.17 -32.45 -22.47
CA ASN A 235 7.50 -31.82 -22.54
C ASN A 235 7.56 -30.72 -23.62
N THR A 236 6.65 -29.76 -23.49
CA THR A 236 6.47 -28.60 -24.32
C THR A 236 7.03 -27.41 -23.57
N THR A 237 7.74 -26.54 -24.29
CA THR A 237 8.24 -25.28 -23.74
C THR A 237 7.12 -24.45 -23.10
N ILE A 238 5.91 -24.55 -23.65
CA ILE A 238 4.72 -23.80 -23.21
C ILE A 238 4.30 -24.19 -21.79
N CYS A 239 4.27 -25.48 -21.44
CA CYS A 239 3.88 -25.88 -20.09
C CYS A 239 4.88 -25.38 -19.03
N LYS A 240 6.18 -25.52 -19.31
CA LYS A 240 7.25 -25.04 -18.42
C LYS A 240 7.17 -23.51 -18.22
N VAL A 241 6.81 -22.77 -19.27
CA VAL A 241 6.57 -21.31 -19.18
C VAL A 241 5.39 -21.01 -18.27
N PHE A 242 4.27 -21.72 -18.36
CA PHE A 242 3.13 -21.51 -17.47
C PHE A 242 3.43 -21.85 -16.01
N GLN A 243 4.13 -22.96 -15.75
CA GLN A 243 4.56 -23.34 -14.39
C GLN A 243 5.46 -22.30 -13.74
N LYS A 244 6.55 -21.92 -14.43
CA LYS A 244 7.51 -20.93 -13.91
C LYS A 244 6.88 -19.54 -13.81
N GLY A 245 6.08 -19.15 -14.80
CA GLY A 245 5.35 -17.89 -14.80
C GLY A 245 4.36 -17.79 -13.64
N TYR A 246 3.66 -18.88 -13.30
CA TYR A 246 2.78 -18.93 -12.15
C TYR A 246 3.53 -18.72 -10.82
N ILE A 247 4.60 -19.50 -10.58
CA ILE A 247 5.41 -19.38 -9.36
C ILE A 247 5.98 -17.97 -9.22
N LEU A 248 6.50 -17.39 -10.31
CA LEU A 248 7.11 -16.06 -10.29
C LEU A 248 6.11 -14.94 -9.97
N LEU A 249 4.90 -15.01 -10.53
CA LEU A 249 3.89 -13.96 -10.38
C LEU A 249 2.96 -14.16 -9.19
N TYR A 250 3.04 -15.29 -8.50
CA TYR A 250 2.15 -15.63 -7.38
C TYR A 250 2.04 -14.52 -6.32
N PRO A 251 3.15 -13.91 -5.84
CA PRO A 251 3.07 -12.89 -4.78
C PRO A 251 2.39 -11.59 -5.21
N PHE A 252 2.24 -11.32 -6.51
CA PHE A 252 1.56 -10.10 -6.97
C PHE A 252 0.07 -10.11 -6.63
N ASN A 253 -0.56 -11.29 -6.59
CA ASN A 253 -1.97 -11.41 -6.24
C ASN A 253 -2.22 -11.25 -4.74
N THR A 254 -1.30 -11.71 -3.90
CA THR A 254 -1.38 -11.47 -2.45
C THR A 254 -1.21 -9.98 -2.14
N GLU A 255 -0.25 -9.32 -2.81
CA GLU A 255 -0.08 -7.86 -2.74
C GLU A 255 -1.30 -7.08 -3.20
N TYR A 256 -1.86 -7.44 -4.36
CA TYR A 256 -3.05 -6.79 -4.90
C TYR A 256 -4.20 -6.79 -3.89
N CYS A 257 -4.44 -7.92 -3.24
CA CYS A 257 -5.50 -8.04 -2.23
C CYS A 257 -5.28 -7.09 -1.05
N LEU A 258 -4.06 -7.03 -0.49
CA LEU A 258 -3.71 -6.15 0.64
C LEU A 258 -3.84 -4.66 0.28
N VAL A 259 -3.31 -4.26 -0.87
CA VAL A 259 -3.42 -2.88 -1.36
C VAL A 259 -4.89 -2.51 -1.54
N CYS A 260 -5.69 -3.39 -2.14
CA CYS A 260 -7.11 -3.15 -2.31
C CYS A 260 -7.87 -3.04 -0.98
N CYS A 261 -7.60 -3.92 -0.01
CA CYS A 261 -8.17 -3.83 1.34
C CYS A 261 -7.87 -2.47 1.98
N SER A 262 -6.64 -1.98 1.86
CA SER A 262 -6.24 -0.69 2.44
C SER A 262 -7.01 0.48 1.81
N VAL A 263 -7.11 0.54 0.47
CA VAL A 263 -7.82 1.61 -0.25
C VAL A 263 -9.32 1.55 0.02
N LEU A 264 -9.92 0.36 -0.04
CA LEU A 264 -11.34 0.16 0.23
C LEU A 264 -11.70 0.55 1.68
N TYR A 265 -10.82 0.26 2.64
CA TYR A 265 -11.04 0.66 4.04
C TYR A 265 -11.02 2.18 4.21
N VAL A 266 -10.08 2.88 3.54
CA VAL A 266 -10.06 4.35 3.51
C VAL A 266 -11.33 4.90 2.86
N MET A 267 -11.78 4.33 1.74
CA MET A 267 -13.04 4.71 1.09
C MET A 267 -14.23 4.51 2.01
N TRP A 268 -14.30 3.37 2.72
CA TRP A 268 -15.38 3.08 3.67
C TRP A 268 -15.43 4.07 4.84
N LYS A 269 -14.26 4.47 5.37
CA LYS A 269 -14.16 5.54 6.38
C LYS A 269 -14.58 6.90 5.84
N ASN A 270 -14.41 7.14 4.54
CA ASN A 270 -14.79 8.39 3.87
C ASN A 270 -16.29 8.48 3.52
N VAL A 271 -17.05 7.37 3.55
CA VAL A 271 -18.50 7.38 3.27
C VAL A 271 -19.26 8.22 4.30
N GLY A 272 -19.97 9.24 3.82
CA GLY A 272 -20.73 10.18 4.66
C GLY A 272 -19.87 11.16 5.45
N ARG A 273 -18.55 11.24 5.18
CA ARG A 273 -17.67 12.22 5.83
C ARG A 273 -17.87 13.60 5.21
N ARG A 274 -18.08 14.63 6.05
CA ARG A 274 -18.11 16.04 5.63
C ARG A 274 -16.77 16.68 5.99
N ILE A 275 -16.08 17.26 4.99
CA ILE A 275 -14.80 17.95 5.19
C ILE A 275 -15.12 19.45 5.35
N SER A 276 -14.76 20.05 6.49
CA SER A 276 -14.94 21.49 6.70
C SER A 276 -13.89 22.29 5.93
N HIS A 277 -14.34 23.26 5.11
CA HIS A 277 -13.51 24.23 4.38
C HIS A 277 -12.82 25.22 5.32
N HIS A 278 -11.85 24.80 6.14
CA HIS A 278 -10.85 25.75 6.63
C HIS A 278 -9.73 25.78 5.60
N HIS A 279 -9.71 26.89 4.85
CA HIS A 279 -8.70 27.23 3.86
C HIS A 279 -7.31 27.11 4.48
N VAL A 280 -6.61 26.02 4.14
CA VAL A 280 -5.16 26.06 4.06
C VAL A 280 -4.87 26.20 2.57
N PRO A 281 -4.26 27.29 2.10
CA PRO A 281 -3.91 27.42 0.70
C PRO A 281 -3.06 26.22 0.30
N HIS A 282 -3.57 25.44 -0.64
CA HIS A 282 -2.94 24.25 -1.17
C HIS A 282 -1.84 24.66 -2.16
N THR A 283 -0.73 25.18 -1.67
CA THR A 283 0.53 25.06 -2.40
C THR A 283 0.88 23.58 -2.41
N LYS A 284 0.64 22.89 -3.53
CA LYS A 284 1.21 21.56 -3.74
C LYS A 284 2.72 21.73 -3.65
N PRO A 285 3.39 21.19 -2.63
CA PRO A 285 4.82 21.36 -2.54
C PRO A 285 5.43 20.68 -3.76
N LYS A 286 6.17 21.46 -4.56
CA LYS A 286 6.82 20.96 -5.77
C LYS A 286 8.03 20.15 -5.32
N PHE A 287 8.13 18.92 -5.81
CA PHE A 287 9.32 18.12 -5.64
C PHE A 287 10.49 18.82 -6.34
N LYS A 288 11.40 19.40 -5.56
CA LYS A 288 12.63 20.03 -6.04
C LYS A 288 13.81 19.19 -5.56
N LEU A 289 14.65 18.72 -6.50
CA LEU A 289 15.92 18.03 -6.21
C LEU A 289 17.08 19.01 -5.92
N GLN A 290 16.81 20.31 -5.87
CA GLN A 290 17.85 21.33 -5.74
C GLN A 290 18.51 21.26 -4.37
N GLY A 291 19.82 20.98 -4.36
CA GLY A 291 20.69 21.01 -3.17
C GLY A 291 20.90 19.67 -2.46
N VAL A 292 20.54 18.54 -3.08
CA VAL A 292 20.68 17.18 -2.53
C VAL A 292 21.51 16.34 -3.51
N VAL A 293 22.70 15.88 -3.10
CA VAL A 293 23.67 15.21 -3.99
C VAL A 293 24.10 13.84 -3.47
N PHE A 294 24.45 13.74 -2.18
CA PHE A 294 25.07 12.53 -1.63
C PHE A 294 24.08 11.38 -1.42
N GLY A 295 22.89 11.68 -0.91
CA GLY A 295 21.81 10.72 -0.70
C GLY A 295 21.31 10.08 -2.00
N PRO A 296 20.95 10.87 -3.04
CA PRO A 296 20.63 10.37 -4.37
C PRO A 296 21.74 9.51 -4.97
N LEU A 297 23.00 9.94 -4.86
CA LEU A 297 24.14 9.20 -5.41
C LEU A 297 24.29 7.84 -4.70
N LEU A 298 24.35 7.83 -3.37
CA LEU A 298 24.49 6.59 -2.59
C LEU A 298 23.29 5.66 -2.78
N GLY A 299 22.08 6.22 -2.83
CA GLY A 299 20.87 5.45 -3.08
C GLY A 299 20.83 4.87 -4.50
N ALA A 300 21.29 5.61 -5.51
CA ALA A 300 21.37 5.12 -6.89
C ALA A 300 22.38 3.97 -7.01
N VAL A 301 23.54 4.08 -6.35
CA VAL A 301 24.52 3.00 -6.25
C VAL A 301 23.89 1.76 -5.60
N ALA A 302 23.18 1.93 -4.48
CA ALA A 302 22.47 0.83 -3.82
C ALA A 302 21.42 0.18 -4.75
N VAL A 303 20.63 0.97 -5.47
CA VAL A 303 19.64 0.46 -6.45
C VAL A 303 20.32 -0.31 -7.59
N ILE A 304 21.40 0.20 -8.16
CA ILE A 304 22.11 -0.47 -9.26
C ILE A 304 22.70 -1.80 -8.79
N ILE A 305 23.46 -1.81 -7.69
CA ILE A 305 24.05 -3.03 -7.13
C ILE A 305 22.94 -4.03 -6.78
N GLY A 306 21.88 -3.57 -6.12
CA GLY A 306 20.75 -4.41 -5.77
C GLY A 306 20.06 -4.99 -7.00
N ALA A 307 19.83 -4.21 -8.04
CA ALA A 307 19.25 -4.69 -9.29
C ALA A 307 20.14 -5.77 -9.94
N CYS A 308 21.47 -5.59 -9.95
CA CYS A 308 22.40 -6.61 -10.44
C CYS A 308 22.30 -7.90 -9.62
N VAL A 309 22.34 -7.82 -8.29
CA VAL A 309 22.22 -8.99 -7.39
C VAL A 309 20.88 -9.71 -7.59
N PHE A 310 19.79 -8.95 -7.68
CA PHE A 310 18.46 -9.49 -7.93
C PHE A 310 18.37 -10.20 -9.27
N MET A 311 18.86 -9.59 -10.36
CA MET A 311 18.85 -10.21 -11.68
C MET A 311 19.71 -11.46 -11.73
N MET A 312 20.89 -11.46 -11.10
CA MET A 312 21.73 -12.66 -11.00
C MET A 312 20.98 -13.81 -10.30
N TYR A 313 20.31 -13.52 -9.20
CA TYR A 313 19.50 -14.51 -8.48
C TYR A 313 18.34 -15.02 -9.33
N GLN A 314 17.55 -14.15 -9.94
CA GLN A 314 16.38 -14.53 -10.74
C GLN A 314 16.74 -15.35 -11.97
N ILE A 315 17.85 -15.02 -12.65
CA ILE A 315 18.36 -15.80 -13.78
C ILE A 315 18.70 -17.22 -13.32
N GLN A 316 19.37 -17.37 -12.18
CA GLN A 316 19.74 -18.68 -11.68
C GLN A 316 18.52 -19.47 -11.21
N ALA A 317 17.66 -18.87 -10.37
CA ALA A 317 16.45 -19.51 -9.85
C ALA A 317 15.49 -19.97 -10.96
N THR A 318 15.46 -19.25 -12.09
CA THR A 318 14.61 -19.63 -13.24
C THR A 318 15.23 -20.72 -14.11
N SER A 319 16.55 -20.89 -14.13
CA SER A 319 17.24 -21.79 -15.08
C SER A 319 17.79 -23.07 -14.46
N LEU A 320 18.24 -23.04 -13.21
CA LEU A 320 18.93 -24.12 -12.49
C LEU A 320 18.57 -24.10 -10.99
N GLU A 321 18.92 -25.15 -10.24
CA GLU A 321 18.93 -25.06 -8.78
C GLU A 321 19.94 -23.96 -8.35
N PRO A 322 19.52 -22.95 -7.56
CA PRO A 322 20.36 -21.82 -7.23
C PRO A 322 21.59 -22.27 -6.43
N THR A 323 22.78 -21.88 -6.88
CA THR A 323 24.02 -22.21 -6.20
C THR A 323 24.16 -21.46 -4.88
N ARG A 324 24.83 -22.09 -3.91
CA ARG A 324 25.15 -21.49 -2.61
C ARG A 324 25.80 -20.10 -2.70
N GLN A 325 26.63 -19.86 -3.72
CA GLN A 325 27.32 -18.58 -3.92
C GLN A 325 26.34 -17.41 -4.15
N VAL A 326 25.24 -17.63 -4.85
CA VAL A 326 24.28 -16.57 -5.15
C VAL A 326 23.48 -16.17 -3.91
N PHE A 327 23.16 -17.14 -3.03
CA PHE A 327 22.61 -16.82 -1.72
C PHE A 327 23.57 -15.98 -0.88
N VAL A 328 24.86 -16.33 -0.85
CA VAL A 328 25.88 -15.55 -0.13
C VAL A 328 25.95 -14.11 -0.65
N ILE A 329 25.97 -13.90 -1.97
CA ILE A 329 25.96 -12.56 -2.58
C ILE A 329 24.68 -11.80 -2.19
N TYR A 330 23.52 -12.46 -2.28
CA TYR A 330 22.23 -11.88 -1.91
C TYR A 330 22.22 -11.39 -0.45
N TYR A 331 22.52 -12.27 0.51
CA TYR A 331 22.50 -11.89 1.93
C TYR A 331 23.62 -10.90 2.29
N SER A 332 24.78 -10.98 1.64
CA SER A 332 25.87 -10.00 1.84
C SER A 332 25.45 -8.58 1.43
N TYR A 333 24.71 -8.42 0.34
CA TYR A 333 24.15 -7.13 -0.06
C TYR A 333 23.25 -6.54 1.04
N TYR A 334 22.38 -7.35 1.66
CA TYR A 334 21.53 -6.89 2.76
C TYR A 334 22.32 -6.54 4.02
N ILE A 335 23.35 -7.32 4.36
CA ILE A 335 24.19 -7.05 5.53
C ILE A 335 24.93 -5.72 5.41
N VAL A 336 25.27 -5.29 4.19
CA VAL A 336 25.84 -3.95 3.96
C VAL A 336 24.76 -2.87 3.99
N LEU A 337 23.63 -3.10 3.33
CA LEU A 337 22.60 -2.07 3.15
C LEU A 337 21.81 -1.76 4.43
N LEU A 338 21.38 -2.78 5.18
CA LEU A 338 20.50 -2.60 6.34
C LEU A 338 21.13 -1.77 7.47
N PRO A 339 22.41 -1.95 7.85
CA PRO A 339 23.07 -1.07 8.80
C PRO A 339 23.16 0.38 8.30
N LEU A 340 23.49 0.61 7.02
CA LEU A 340 23.55 1.96 6.45
C LEU A 340 22.20 2.67 6.54
N MET A 341 21.11 1.95 6.20
CA MET A 341 19.75 2.46 6.37
C MET A 341 19.42 2.76 7.84
N SER A 342 19.82 1.88 8.75
CA SER A 342 19.56 2.03 10.18
C SER A 342 20.30 3.24 10.77
N VAL A 343 21.57 3.44 10.41
CA VAL A 343 22.36 4.61 10.80
C VAL A 343 21.71 5.89 10.26
N GLY A 344 21.29 5.90 9.00
CA GLY A 344 20.56 7.03 8.42
C GLY A 344 19.27 7.35 9.17
N ALA A 345 18.45 6.33 9.48
CA ALA A 345 17.21 6.50 10.23
C ALA A 345 17.45 7.05 11.65
N VAL A 346 18.45 6.51 12.38
CA VAL A 346 18.81 6.99 13.73
C VAL A 346 19.30 8.43 13.70
N ILE A 347 20.19 8.79 12.75
CA ILE A 347 20.65 10.18 12.59
C ILE A 347 19.45 11.10 12.29
N GLY A 348 18.55 10.68 11.40
CA GLY A 348 17.30 11.39 11.11
C GLY A 348 16.46 11.62 12.36
N THR A 349 16.21 10.59 13.16
CA THR A 349 15.47 10.69 14.43
C THR A 349 16.17 11.61 15.43
N ILE A 350 17.50 11.58 15.53
CA ILE A 350 18.25 12.51 16.40
C ILE A 350 18.07 13.96 15.93
N ILE A 351 18.19 14.23 14.63
CA ILE A 351 17.98 15.58 14.07
C ILE A 351 16.58 16.08 14.37
N HIS A 352 15.59 15.20 14.25
CA HIS A 352 14.22 15.48 14.63
C HIS A 352 14.11 15.84 16.12
N ALA A 353 14.67 15.02 17.01
CA ALA A 353 14.66 15.28 18.45
C ALA A 353 15.32 16.64 18.80
N LEU A 354 16.36 17.04 18.05
CA LEU A 354 17.05 18.31 18.23
C LEU A 354 16.29 19.52 17.65
N GLU A 355 15.35 19.31 16.72
CA GLU A 355 14.48 20.35 16.18
C GLU A 355 13.21 20.39 17.03
N LYS A 356 13.15 21.27 18.04
CA LYS A 356 11.95 21.52 18.86
C LYS A 356 10.83 22.15 18.01
N LYS A 357 10.17 21.34 17.17
CA LYS A 357 8.95 21.72 16.43
C LYS A 357 7.73 21.31 17.24
N GLU A 358 6.70 22.15 17.22
CA GLU A 358 5.39 21.78 17.77
C GLU A 358 4.85 20.54 17.06
N LEU A 359 4.37 19.58 17.83
CA LEU A 359 3.71 18.39 17.32
C LEU A 359 2.30 18.76 16.83
N ASP A 360 1.88 18.24 15.68
CA ASP A 360 0.53 18.49 15.19
C ASP A 360 -0.51 17.81 16.11
N THR A 361 -1.24 18.61 16.90
CA THR A 361 -2.30 18.12 17.77
C THR A 361 -3.63 17.85 17.05
N LEU A 362 -3.71 18.15 15.73
CA LEU A 362 -4.92 17.94 14.95
C LEU A 362 -5.10 16.45 14.61
N LYS A 363 -6.11 15.83 15.22
CA LYS A 363 -6.45 14.41 15.02
C LYS A 363 -7.03 14.18 13.62
N ASN A 364 -6.18 13.80 12.66
CA ASN A 364 -6.59 13.36 11.33
C ASN A 364 -6.71 11.82 11.29
N PRO A 365 -7.93 11.25 11.06
CA PRO A 365 -8.13 9.80 11.06
C PRO A 365 -7.31 9.07 9.98
N THR A 366 -7.02 9.72 8.84
CA THR A 366 -6.20 9.13 7.77
C THR A 366 -4.74 8.98 8.22
N ARG A 367 -4.16 10.02 8.84
CA ARG A 367 -2.79 9.98 9.40
C ARG A 367 -2.65 8.93 10.51
N SER A 368 -3.66 8.80 11.38
CA SER A 368 -3.65 7.76 12.42
C SER A 368 -3.75 6.35 11.83
N LEU A 369 -4.46 6.19 10.71
CA LEU A 369 -4.56 4.91 10.01
C LEU A 369 -3.24 4.55 9.32
N ASP A 370 -2.59 5.50 8.66
CA ASP A 370 -1.30 5.31 8.00
C ASP A 370 -0.23 4.77 8.96
N VAL A 371 -0.24 5.23 10.22
CA VAL A 371 0.65 4.74 11.28
C VAL A 371 0.32 3.30 11.69
N ILE A 372 -0.97 2.98 11.87
CA ILE A 372 -1.41 1.62 12.24
C ILE A 372 -1.09 0.65 11.11
N LEU A 373 -1.31 1.05 9.85
CA LEU A 373 -0.99 0.26 8.67
C LEU A 373 0.52 0.02 8.55
N LEU A 374 1.34 1.06 8.75
CA LEU A 374 2.80 0.94 8.71
C LEU A 374 3.31 -0.04 9.79
N MET A 375 2.81 0.09 11.02
CA MET A 375 3.20 -0.80 12.12
C MET A 375 2.71 -2.23 11.91
N GLY A 376 1.46 -2.41 11.48
CA GLY A 376 0.90 -3.73 11.17
C GLY A 376 1.64 -4.44 10.04
N ALA A 377 2.02 -3.72 8.99
CA ALA A 377 2.79 -4.27 7.87
C ALA A 377 4.21 -4.69 8.30
N ALA A 378 4.86 -3.93 9.17
CA ALA A 378 6.18 -4.27 9.68
C ALA A 378 6.20 -5.58 10.51
N LEU A 379 5.08 -5.95 11.14
CA LEU A 379 4.97 -7.19 11.91
C LEU A 379 5.20 -8.44 11.05
N GLY A 380 4.84 -8.42 9.76
CA GLY A 380 5.06 -9.57 8.88
C GLY A 380 6.55 -9.91 8.73
N GLN A 381 7.37 -8.90 8.44
CA GLN A 381 8.82 -9.05 8.29
C GLN A 381 9.52 -9.37 9.61
N ILE A 382 9.10 -8.71 10.70
CA ILE A 382 9.63 -8.97 12.04
C ILE A 382 9.29 -10.40 12.48
N GLY A 383 8.05 -10.84 12.27
CA GLY A 383 7.59 -12.19 12.60
C GLY A 383 8.41 -13.25 11.88
N MET A 384 8.55 -13.15 10.55
CA MET A 384 9.39 -14.08 9.78
C MET A 384 10.84 -14.09 10.27
N SER A 385 11.41 -12.93 10.58
CA SER A 385 12.79 -12.83 11.08
C SER A 385 12.98 -13.59 12.39
N TYR A 386 12.00 -13.54 13.30
CA TYR A 386 12.06 -14.31 14.55
C TYR A 386 11.99 -15.82 14.32
N PHE A 387 11.14 -16.30 13.41
CA PHE A 387 11.11 -17.72 13.04
C PHE A 387 12.45 -18.16 12.43
N SER A 388 13.05 -17.37 11.52
CA SER A 388 14.38 -17.66 10.98
C SER A 388 15.47 -17.71 12.06
N ILE A 389 15.47 -16.77 13.01
CA ILE A 389 16.44 -16.75 14.12
C ILE A 389 16.34 -18.04 14.95
N VAL A 390 15.13 -18.45 15.32
CA VAL A 390 14.91 -19.67 16.11
C VAL A 390 15.39 -20.91 15.36
N ALA A 391 15.06 -21.05 14.07
CA ALA A 391 15.50 -22.18 13.26
C ALA A 391 17.04 -22.26 13.14
N LEU A 392 17.70 -21.12 12.90
CA LEU A 392 19.15 -21.05 12.69
C LEU A 392 19.96 -21.30 13.97
N VAL A 393 19.49 -20.77 15.11
CA VAL A 393 20.15 -21.00 16.41
C VAL A 393 20.01 -22.47 16.83
N ALA A 394 18.93 -23.14 16.44
CA ALA A 394 18.66 -24.54 16.79
C ALA A 394 19.35 -25.57 15.90
N THR A 395 19.84 -25.20 14.71
CA THR A 395 20.49 -26.15 13.76
C THR A 395 22.02 -26.16 13.91
N ASP A 396 22.74 -25.23 13.29
CA ASP A 396 24.18 -25.00 13.52
C ASP A 396 24.57 -23.62 12.97
N PRO A 397 24.94 -22.66 13.82
CA PRO A 397 25.27 -21.30 13.40
C PRO A 397 26.66 -21.17 12.74
N ARG A 398 27.51 -22.20 12.74
CA ARG A 398 28.91 -22.09 12.29
C ARG A 398 29.08 -22.03 10.78
N ASP A 399 28.08 -22.44 10.02
CA ASP A 399 28.11 -22.35 8.56
C ASP A 399 28.03 -20.88 8.10
N LEU A 400 28.85 -20.50 7.11
CA LEU A 400 28.91 -19.11 6.61
C LEU A 400 27.53 -18.59 6.18
N LEU A 401 26.76 -19.41 5.45
CA LEU A 401 25.45 -18.98 4.97
C LEU A 401 24.47 -18.81 6.14
N ASN A 402 24.48 -19.75 7.10
CA ASN A 402 23.64 -19.68 8.30
C ASN A 402 23.95 -18.44 9.14
N SER A 403 25.24 -18.11 9.32
CA SER A 403 25.66 -16.89 10.03
C SER A 403 25.24 -15.61 9.30
N LEU A 404 25.28 -15.60 7.96
CA LEU A 404 24.80 -14.46 7.16
C LEU A 404 23.29 -14.28 7.30
N ILE A 405 22.50 -15.36 7.21
CA ILE A 405 21.04 -15.30 7.35
C ILE A 405 20.67 -14.84 8.78
N LEU A 406 21.34 -15.37 9.81
CA LEU A 406 21.12 -14.95 11.19
C LEU A 406 21.38 -13.45 11.38
N SER A 407 22.50 -12.96 10.85
CA SER A 407 22.86 -11.54 10.88
C SER A 407 21.83 -10.70 10.12
N TYR A 408 21.41 -11.16 8.95
CA TYR A 408 20.36 -10.53 8.15
C TYR A 408 19.04 -10.40 8.93
N SER A 409 18.56 -11.46 9.58
CA SER A 409 17.30 -11.45 10.34
C SER A 409 17.34 -10.45 11.49
N VAL A 410 18.46 -10.38 12.23
CA VAL A 410 18.62 -9.40 13.34
C VAL A 410 18.68 -7.97 12.80
N LEU A 411 19.47 -7.74 11.74
CA LEU A 411 19.60 -6.42 11.12
C LEU A 411 18.28 -5.94 10.51
N LEU A 412 17.46 -6.84 9.97
CA LEU A 412 16.16 -6.52 9.40
C LEU A 412 15.19 -6.03 10.48
N ILE A 413 15.18 -6.67 11.66
CA ILE A 413 14.39 -6.22 12.82
C ILE A 413 14.83 -4.80 13.24
N PHE A 414 16.14 -4.60 13.41
CA PHE A 414 16.68 -3.29 13.82
C PHE A 414 16.37 -2.20 12.80
N GLN A 415 16.54 -2.49 11.51
CA GLN A 415 16.26 -1.55 10.42
C GLN A 415 14.78 -1.17 10.36
N ASN A 416 13.87 -2.15 10.49
CA ASN A 416 12.43 -1.87 10.49
C ASN A 416 12.01 -1.03 11.70
N ILE A 417 12.54 -1.32 12.89
CA ILE A 417 12.22 -0.54 14.11
C ILE A 417 12.73 0.90 13.97
N THR A 418 14.00 1.09 13.61
CA THR A 418 14.61 2.42 13.49
C THR A 418 13.94 3.26 12.39
N GLN A 419 13.65 2.66 11.22
CA GLN A 419 12.93 3.35 10.14
C GLN A 419 11.49 3.69 10.54
N ASN A 420 10.77 2.82 11.25
CA ASN A 420 9.42 3.10 11.72
C ASN A 420 9.39 4.31 12.64
N VAL A 421 10.31 4.38 13.60
CA VAL A 421 10.43 5.53 14.49
C VAL A 421 10.71 6.80 13.71
N PHE A 422 11.66 6.76 12.76
CA PHE A 422 12.00 7.90 11.91
C PHE A 422 10.80 8.40 11.07
N VAL A 423 10.12 7.51 10.35
CA VAL A 423 8.99 7.85 9.49
C VAL A 423 7.80 8.36 10.31
N ILE A 424 7.45 7.69 11.42
CA ILE A 424 6.32 8.09 12.26
C ILE A 424 6.58 9.46 12.89
N ASP A 425 7.77 9.69 13.44
CA ASP A 425 8.10 10.99 14.03
C ASP A 425 8.11 12.10 12.97
N GLY A 426 8.65 11.84 11.77
CA GLY A 426 8.61 12.80 10.66
C GLY A 426 7.21 13.09 10.16
N LEU A 427 6.35 12.08 10.08
CA LEU A 427 4.96 12.25 9.69
C LEU A 427 4.13 13.00 10.72
N HIS A 428 4.55 13.16 11.99
CA HIS A 428 3.78 13.86 13.06
C HIS A 428 4.13 15.35 13.26
N ARG A 429 5.15 15.85 12.57
CA ARG A 429 5.62 17.23 12.71
C ARG A 429 4.83 18.21 11.85
N ARG A 430 4.58 19.41 12.39
CA ARG A 430 3.80 20.47 11.75
C ARG A 430 4.48 21.00 10.50
N ARG A 431 3.72 21.08 9.39
CA ARG A 431 4.17 21.73 8.16
C ARG A 431 4.35 23.22 8.42
N THR A 432 5.58 23.73 8.39
CA THR A 432 5.81 25.17 8.25
C THR A 432 5.38 25.59 6.85
N PRO A 433 4.38 26.48 6.69
CA PRO A 433 4.19 27.14 5.41
C PRO A 433 5.49 27.89 5.06
N PRO A 434 5.90 27.95 3.79
CA PRO A 434 6.98 28.86 3.39
C PRO A 434 6.61 30.25 3.92
N GLY A 435 7.54 30.85 4.67
CA GLY A 435 7.33 32.16 5.25
C GLY A 435 6.97 33.15 4.14
N LYS A 436 6.04 34.06 4.43
CA LYS A 436 5.54 35.12 3.54
C LYS A 436 6.63 36.08 3.00
N GLU A 437 7.91 35.80 3.20
CA GLU A 437 9.05 36.58 2.69
C GLU A 437 9.65 36.01 1.38
N GLU A 438 9.36 34.76 1.01
CA GLU A 438 9.90 34.15 -0.23
C GLU A 438 8.99 34.38 -1.46
N ASP A 439 7.67 34.37 -1.29
CA ASP A 439 6.72 34.53 -2.41
C ASP A 439 6.74 35.97 -3.00
N THR A 440 7.04 37.00 -2.19
CA THR A 440 7.06 38.39 -2.66
C THR A 440 8.27 38.69 -3.55
N LYS A 441 9.35 37.89 -3.47
CA LYS A 441 10.56 38.07 -4.30
C LYS A 441 10.52 37.24 -5.59
N GLU A 442 9.83 36.10 -5.61
CA GLU A 442 9.66 35.30 -6.84
C GLU A 442 8.64 35.92 -7.81
N GLU A 443 7.61 36.61 -7.32
CA GLU A 443 6.61 37.27 -8.18
C GLU A 443 7.18 38.53 -8.86
N GLN A 444 8.07 39.26 -8.19
CA GLN A 444 8.69 40.47 -8.75
C GLN A 444 9.76 40.17 -9.82
N ASN A 445 10.37 38.98 -9.79
CA ASN A 445 11.37 38.55 -10.79
C ASN A 445 10.75 37.90 -12.04
N ARG A 446 9.45 37.57 -12.02
CA ARG A 446 8.76 36.91 -13.15
C ARG A 446 8.28 37.87 -14.23
N GLU A 447 8.15 39.15 -13.92
CA GLU A 447 7.68 40.15 -14.90
C GLU A 447 8.79 40.67 -15.84
N THR A 448 10.06 40.36 -15.59
CA THR A 448 11.19 40.84 -16.43
C THR A 448 11.69 39.81 -17.45
N TYR A 449 11.17 38.58 -17.46
CA TYR A 449 11.69 37.50 -18.33
C TYR A 449 10.64 36.98 -19.32
N SER A 450 10.10 37.89 -20.12
CA SER A 450 9.45 37.55 -21.38
C SER A 450 10.35 38.03 -22.52
N GLN A 451 10.72 37.08 -23.39
CA GLN A 451 11.24 37.30 -24.76
C GLN A 451 12.77 37.17 -24.97
N ARG A 452 13.27 35.92 -25.10
CA ARG A 452 14.33 35.64 -26.10
C ARG A 452 14.37 34.16 -26.52
N ARG A 453 14.43 33.94 -27.84
CA ARG A 453 14.55 32.64 -28.51
C ARG A 453 15.91 31.98 -28.18
N VAL A 454 15.87 30.68 -27.91
CA VAL A 454 17.00 29.83 -27.51
C VAL A 454 17.73 29.26 -28.74
N SER A 455 19.07 29.23 -28.70
CA SER A 455 19.93 28.54 -29.66
C SER A 455 20.89 27.58 -28.93
N VAL A 456 21.40 26.59 -29.67
CA VAL A 456 21.99 25.30 -29.22
C VAL A 456 23.34 25.40 -28.46
N LEU A 457 23.79 26.61 -28.08
CA LEU A 457 25.03 26.85 -27.34
C LEU A 457 24.81 27.04 -25.81
N GLU A 458 23.80 26.40 -25.22
CA GLU A 458 23.43 26.63 -23.80
C GLU A 458 23.72 25.45 -22.85
N LEU A 459 24.21 24.30 -23.29
CA LEU A 459 24.35 23.13 -22.40
C LEU A 459 25.45 23.32 -21.32
N GLY A 460 26.56 23.98 -21.65
CA GLY A 460 27.63 24.27 -20.67
C GLY A 460 27.28 25.41 -19.70
N GLN A 461 26.41 26.33 -20.12
CA GLN A 461 26.01 27.49 -19.33
C GLN A 461 24.88 27.14 -18.36
N GLU A 462 24.04 26.15 -18.68
CA GLU A 462 23.05 25.57 -17.79
C GLU A 462 23.67 24.83 -16.60
N ILE A 463 24.82 24.15 -16.75
CA ILE A 463 25.54 23.54 -15.62
C ILE A 463 26.08 24.62 -14.68
N ARG A 464 26.55 25.75 -15.24
CA ARG A 464 27.05 26.88 -14.45
C ARG A 464 25.92 27.66 -13.75
N LYS A 465 24.76 27.81 -14.39
CA LYS A 465 23.55 28.38 -13.77
C LYS A 465 22.92 27.44 -12.75
N ALA A 466 22.92 26.13 -12.98
CA ALA A 466 22.48 25.12 -12.02
C ALA A 466 23.41 25.08 -10.78
N SER A 467 24.73 25.25 -10.96
CA SER A 467 25.68 25.36 -9.85
C SER A 467 25.59 26.70 -9.11
N LEU A 468 25.23 27.80 -9.77
CA LEU A 468 25.02 29.11 -9.13
C LEU A 468 23.67 29.17 -8.38
N SER A 469 22.61 28.59 -8.97
CA SER A 469 21.33 28.29 -8.30
C SER A 469 21.54 27.36 -7.11
N TYR A 470 22.40 26.35 -7.26
CA TYR A 470 22.79 25.45 -6.18
C TYR A 470 23.40 26.24 -5.03
N ILE A 471 24.41 27.08 -5.27
CA ILE A 471 25.08 27.93 -4.23
C ILE A 471 24.09 28.91 -3.58
N HIS A 472 23.19 29.51 -4.34
CA HIS A 472 22.25 30.50 -3.81
C HIS A 472 21.16 29.87 -2.92
N THR A 473 20.64 28.69 -3.27
CA THR A 473 19.76 27.91 -2.38
C THR A 473 20.56 27.26 -1.23
N TYR A 474 21.86 27.02 -1.43
CA TYR A 474 22.79 26.44 -0.44
C TYR A 474 22.95 27.30 0.82
N SER A 475 22.81 28.61 0.73
CA SER A 475 23.07 29.50 1.86
C SER A 475 21.87 29.70 2.80
N HIS A 476 20.65 29.38 2.36
CA HIS A 476 19.42 29.74 3.09
C HIS A 476 18.75 28.57 3.86
N LEU A 477 19.11 27.31 3.58
CA LEU A 477 18.61 26.15 4.34
C LEU A 477 19.49 25.85 5.55
N SER A 478 18.88 25.63 6.72
CA SER A 478 19.61 25.14 7.89
C SER A 478 20.24 23.76 7.59
N TRP A 479 21.48 23.55 8.04
CA TRP A 479 22.24 22.32 7.74
C TRP A 479 21.47 21.04 8.11
N ARG A 480 20.64 21.10 9.17
CA ARG A 480 19.75 20.02 9.63
C ARG A 480 18.74 19.60 8.57
N ARG A 481 18.10 20.56 7.90
CA ARG A 481 17.12 20.29 6.83
C ARG A 481 17.78 19.66 5.61
N ARG A 482 19.00 20.10 5.28
CA ARG A 482 19.80 19.48 4.20
C ARG A 482 20.10 18.01 4.50
N VAL A 483 20.65 17.73 5.68
CA VAL A 483 20.96 16.35 6.08
C VAL A 483 19.70 15.49 6.10
N LEU A 484 18.57 16.03 6.57
CA LEU A 484 17.30 15.30 6.57
C LEU A 484 16.80 14.97 5.16
N ARG A 485 16.94 15.89 4.19
CA ARG A 485 16.61 15.63 2.78
C ARG A 485 17.52 14.56 2.17
N GLU A 486 18.82 14.63 2.43
CA GLU A 486 19.80 13.64 1.95
C GLU A 486 19.47 12.24 2.49
N ILE A 487 19.23 12.11 3.80
CA ILE A 487 18.86 10.86 4.46
C ILE A 487 17.52 10.34 3.91
N SER A 488 16.50 11.20 3.82
CA SER A 488 15.17 10.79 3.36
C SER A 488 15.23 10.27 1.93
N PHE A 489 15.96 10.93 1.03
CA PHE A 489 16.05 10.51 -0.36
C PHE A 489 16.88 9.22 -0.53
N PHE A 490 17.98 9.07 0.23
CA PHE A 490 18.72 7.82 0.30
C PHE A 490 17.81 6.65 0.73
N LEU A 491 17.04 6.84 1.81
CA LEU A 491 16.11 5.83 2.30
C LEU A 491 14.97 5.54 1.32
N VAL A 492 14.47 6.53 0.56
CA VAL A 492 13.48 6.31 -0.51
C VAL A 492 14.04 5.33 -1.54
N LEU A 493 15.23 5.58 -2.08
CA LEU A 493 15.84 4.73 -3.09
C LEU A 493 16.13 3.32 -2.56
N CYS A 494 16.62 3.21 -1.32
CA CYS A 494 16.83 1.91 -0.68
C CYS A 494 15.51 1.14 -0.49
N ASN A 495 14.43 1.80 -0.06
CA ASN A 495 13.13 1.14 0.07
C ASN A 495 12.53 0.75 -1.29
N ILE A 496 12.83 1.47 -2.38
CA ILE A 496 12.40 1.07 -3.73
C ILE A 496 13.07 -0.23 -4.15
N ILE A 497 14.39 -0.38 -4.00
CA ILE A 497 15.05 -1.64 -4.38
C ILE A 497 14.64 -2.79 -3.46
N LEU A 498 14.48 -2.53 -2.16
CA LEU A 498 13.97 -3.52 -1.19
C LEU A 498 12.47 -3.81 -1.32
N TRP A 499 11.73 -3.00 -2.08
CA TRP A 499 10.36 -3.28 -2.48
C TRP A 499 10.33 -4.22 -3.68
N VAL A 500 11.15 -3.97 -4.70
CA VAL A 500 11.20 -4.77 -5.92
C VAL A 500 11.68 -6.20 -5.66
N MET A 501 12.76 -6.38 -4.91
CA MET A 501 13.38 -7.70 -4.68
C MET A 501 12.43 -8.79 -4.14
N PRO A 502 11.69 -8.57 -3.05
CA PRO A 502 10.78 -9.58 -2.49
C PRO A 502 9.43 -9.65 -3.21
N THR A 503 9.16 -8.85 -4.25
CA THR A 503 7.87 -8.88 -4.95
C THR A 503 7.75 -10.08 -5.90
N PHE A 504 8.87 -10.58 -6.41
CA PHE A 504 8.89 -11.72 -7.34
C PHE A 504 9.06 -13.03 -6.59
N GLY A 505 8.34 -14.07 -7.01
CA GLY A 505 8.39 -15.41 -6.41
C GLY A 505 9.75 -16.10 -6.55
N ALA A 506 9.82 -17.35 -6.04
CA ALA A 506 11.07 -18.06 -5.75
C ALA A 506 11.97 -17.23 -4.82
N HIS A 507 11.55 -17.10 -3.55
CA HIS A 507 12.24 -16.22 -2.61
C HIS A 507 13.47 -16.92 -1.98
N PRO A 508 14.61 -16.24 -1.79
CA PRO A 508 15.80 -16.85 -1.19
C PRO A 508 15.56 -17.48 0.19
N VAL A 509 14.68 -16.86 0.98
CA VAL A 509 14.27 -17.31 2.33
C VAL A 509 13.48 -18.63 2.29
N PHE A 510 12.92 -18.98 1.13
CA PHE A 510 12.25 -20.27 0.91
C PHE A 510 13.19 -21.28 0.23
N GLU A 511 13.92 -20.83 -0.80
CA GLU A 511 14.80 -21.66 -1.63
C GLU A 511 16.09 -22.11 -0.92
N ASN A 512 16.51 -21.44 0.16
CA ASN A 512 17.68 -21.85 0.93
C ASN A 512 17.51 -23.24 1.60
N GLY A 513 16.27 -23.73 1.74
CA GLY A 513 15.93 -25.01 2.33
C GLY A 513 16.06 -25.13 3.85
N ILE A 514 16.68 -24.17 4.54
CA ILE A 514 17.03 -24.28 5.97
C ILE A 514 15.75 -24.27 6.81
N GLU A 515 14.98 -23.19 6.75
CA GLU A 515 13.73 -23.06 7.50
C GLU A 515 12.65 -24.05 7.01
N ARG A 516 12.66 -24.39 5.71
CA ARG A 516 11.80 -25.44 5.12
C ARG A 516 12.05 -26.79 5.77
N SER A 517 13.32 -27.14 6.05
CA SER A 517 13.68 -28.41 6.69
C SER A 517 13.33 -28.43 8.19
N PHE A 518 13.36 -27.27 8.85
CA PHE A 518 13.10 -27.15 10.28
C PHE A 518 11.60 -27.12 10.62
N TYR A 519 10.82 -26.30 9.92
CA TYR A 519 9.37 -26.13 10.17
C TYR A 519 8.49 -27.03 9.31
N GLY A 520 9.04 -27.63 8.25
CA GLY A 520 8.28 -28.32 7.21
C GLY A 520 7.78 -27.37 6.13
N TYR A 521 7.52 -27.92 4.94
CA TYR A 521 7.16 -27.14 3.75
C TYR A 521 5.91 -26.28 3.95
N SER A 522 4.78 -26.89 4.33
CA SER A 522 3.49 -26.19 4.40
C SER A 522 3.48 -25.09 5.46
N THR A 523 4.07 -25.35 6.64
CA THR A 523 4.15 -24.34 7.71
C THR A 523 5.04 -23.18 7.31
N TRP A 524 6.22 -23.46 6.72
CA TRP A 524 7.10 -22.39 6.27
C TRP A 524 6.50 -21.61 5.09
N PHE A 525 5.84 -22.30 4.16
CA PHE A 525 5.10 -21.68 3.06
C PHE A 525 4.07 -20.67 3.57
N VAL A 526 3.28 -21.03 4.59
CA VAL A 526 2.30 -20.13 5.20
C VAL A 526 2.98 -18.92 5.85
N ILE A 527 4.05 -19.14 6.63
CA ILE A 527 4.78 -18.05 7.30
C ILE A 527 5.36 -17.06 6.28
N VAL A 528 6.00 -17.57 5.22
CA VAL A 528 6.60 -16.78 4.15
C VAL A 528 5.55 -16.02 3.35
N ASN A 529 4.48 -16.68 2.91
CA ASN A 529 3.41 -16.03 2.15
C ASN A 529 2.56 -15.08 2.99
N PHE A 530 2.56 -15.20 4.32
CA PHE A 530 1.97 -14.21 5.21
C PHE A 530 2.87 -12.98 5.35
N GLY A 531 4.16 -13.18 5.65
CA GLY A 531 5.06 -12.10 6.04
C GLY A 531 5.71 -11.34 4.88
N LEU A 532 5.96 -11.98 3.74
CA LEU A 532 6.57 -11.32 2.57
C LEU A 532 5.65 -10.26 1.99
N PRO A 533 4.35 -10.52 1.72
CA PRO A 533 3.45 -9.50 1.22
C PRO A 533 3.33 -8.30 2.17
N LEU A 534 3.17 -8.56 3.46
CA LEU A 534 3.18 -7.48 4.46
C LEU A 534 4.48 -6.65 4.43
N GLY A 535 5.62 -7.27 4.13
CA GLY A 535 6.88 -6.57 3.89
C GLY A 535 6.92 -5.74 2.63
N VAL A 536 6.43 -6.25 1.51
CA VAL A 536 6.33 -5.52 0.24
C VAL A 536 5.41 -4.30 0.43
N PHE A 537 4.25 -4.50 1.05
CA PHE A 537 3.32 -3.44 1.43
C PHE A 537 3.97 -2.41 2.37
N TYR A 538 4.74 -2.86 3.37
CA TYR A 538 5.50 -2.00 4.28
C TYR A 538 6.50 -1.11 3.52
N ARG A 539 7.29 -1.67 2.60
CA ARG A 539 8.28 -0.91 1.83
C ARG A 539 7.61 0.13 0.94
N MET A 540 6.55 -0.26 0.23
CA MET A 540 5.75 0.65 -0.60
C MET A 540 5.17 1.81 0.23
N HIS A 541 4.57 1.52 1.39
CA HIS A 541 4.01 2.53 2.27
C HIS A 541 5.09 3.44 2.88
N SER A 542 6.24 2.87 3.23
CA SER A 542 7.40 3.61 3.74
C SER A 542 7.95 4.59 2.70
N VAL A 543 7.98 4.23 1.41
CA VAL A 543 8.38 5.15 0.33
C VAL A 543 7.47 6.39 0.31
N GLY A 544 6.15 6.20 0.41
CA GLY A 544 5.19 7.31 0.48
C GLY A 544 5.44 8.21 1.70
N GLY A 545 5.64 7.62 2.88
CA GLY A 545 5.95 8.36 4.10
C GLY A 545 7.27 9.14 4.02
N LEU A 546 8.33 8.50 3.51
CA LEU A 546 9.64 9.13 3.34
C LEU A 546 9.64 10.26 2.30
N LEU A 547 8.86 10.13 1.22
CA LEU A 547 8.65 11.22 0.26
C LEU A 547 7.95 12.41 0.90
N GLU A 548 6.97 12.18 1.77
CA GLU A 548 6.33 13.26 2.52
C GLU A 548 7.32 13.92 3.51
N VAL A 549 8.17 13.14 4.18
CA VAL A 549 9.24 13.66 5.04
C VAL A 549 10.26 14.47 4.22
N TYR A 550 10.69 13.99 3.06
CA TYR A 550 11.61 14.70 2.16
C TYR A 550 11.07 16.07 1.73
N VAL A 551 9.78 16.12 1.39
CA VAL A 551 9.13 17.34 0.91
C VAL A 551 8.88 18.34 2.05
N THR A 552 8.77 17.87 3.29
CA THR A 552 8.53 18.71 4.48
C THR A 552 9.80 19.14 5.22
N ALA A 553 10.92 18.45 5.00
CA ALA A 553 12.26 18.84 5.42
C ALA A 553 12.71 20.13 4.73
#